data_AF-A0A947E970-F1
#
_entry.id   AF-A0A947E970-F1
#
_cell.length_a   1.000
_cell.length_b   1.000
_cell.length_c   1.000
_cell.angle_alpha   90.00
_cell.angle_beta   90.00
_cell.angle_gamma   90.00
#
_symmetry.space_group_name_H-M   'P 1'
#
loop_
_entity.id
_entity.type
_entity.pdbx_description
1 polymer ?
#
loop_
_entity_poly.entity_id
_entity_poly.type
_entity_poly.pdbx_seq_one_letter_code
_entity_poly.pdbx_strand_id
1 'polypeptide(L)'
;RSSVLGLLDRAHSRAGRVEIELGAVFDSNDAIRVEAGIGAMSRGLGSKPLELWVAVVESELTTPVGRGENASKTLRNDRVVRCLERIPESDAAVRIPLEEEWRRDRLSVAAFLQDMKTLRVYGAAEVPLAR
;
A
#
# COMPACT_ATOMS: atom_id res chain seq x y z
N ARG A 1 4.83 8.11 28.36
CA ARG A 1 5.21 7.82 26.95
C ARG A 1 3.92 7.48 26.21
N SER A 2 3.66 8.08 25.05
CA SER A 2 2.49 7.69 24.24
C SER A 2 2.72 6.31 23.63
N SER A 3 1.72 5.43 23.67
CA SER A 3 1.72 4.22 22.83
C SER A 3 1.59 4.61 21.35
N VAL A 4 2.02 3.71 20.46
CA VAL A 4 1.81 3.86 19.00
C VAL A 4 0.32 3.96 18.68
N LEU A 5 -0.52 3.14 19.32
CA LEU A 5 -1.97 3.19 19.17
C LEU A 5 -2.54 4.56 19.55
N GLY A 6 -2.09 5.14 20.68
CA GLY A 6 -2.52 6.48 21.08
C GLY A 6 -2.06 7.58 20.13
N LEU A 7 -0.94 7.39 19.40
CA LEU A 7 -0.54 8.32 18.33
C LEU A 7 -1.46 8.22 17.12
N LEU A 8 -1.85 7.00 16.73
CA LEU A 8 -2.79 6.76 15.63
C LEU A 8 -4.16 7.39 15.93
N ASP A 9 -4.73 7.16 17.11
CA ASP A 9 -6.03 7.72 17.50
C ASP A 9 -6.06 9.26 17.44
N ARG A 10 -4.97 9.90 17.85
CA ARG A 10 -4.82 11.37 17.74
C ARG A 10 -4.63 11.84 16.32
N ALA A 11 -3.98 11.04 15.47
CA ALA A 11 -3.86 11.36 14.04
C ALA A 11 -5.22 11.26 13.34
N HIS A 12 -6.03 10.25 13.69
CA HIS A 12 -7.38 10.02 13.16
C HIS A 12 -8.36 11.13 13.56
N SER A 13 -8.34 11.57 14.82
CA SER A 13 -9.28 12.60 15.31
C SER A 13 -9.02 14.00 14.75
N ARG A 14 -7.88 14.25 14.11
CA ARG A 14 -7.45 15.58 13.62
C ARG A 14 -7.60 15.80 12.11
N ALA A 15 -7.82 14.75 11.33
CA ALA A 15 -7.89 14.85 9.87
C ALA A 15 -9.18 14.24 9.34
N GLY A 16 -9.75 14.87 8.32
CA GLY A 16 -10.78 14.23 7.49
C GLY A 16 -10.17 12.99 6.86
N ARG A 17 -10.59 11.81 7.33
CA ARG A 17 -10.23 10.53 6.71
C ARG A 17 -10.90 10.47 5.34
N VAL A 18 -10.16 9.96 4.37
CA VAL A 18 -10.70 9.62 3.06
C VAL A 18 -10.80 8.11 2.97
N GLU A 19 -11.98 7.63 2.60
CA GLU A 19 -12.17 6.22 2.28
C GLU A 19 -11.62 5.95 0.89
N ILE A 20 -10.89 4.84 0.75
CA ILE A 20 -10.34 4.36 -0.52
C ILE A 20 -11.04 3.05 -0.82
N GLU A 21 -11.73 3.01 -1.94
CA GLU A 21 -12.26 1.78 -2.51
C GLU A 21 -11.15 1.16 -3.34
N LEU A 22 -10.75 -0.07 -3.01
CA LEU A 22 -9.61 -0.74 -3.64
C LEU A 22 -10.02 -2.12 -4.16
N GLY A 23 -9.76 -2.35 -5.44
CA GLY A 23 -9.90 -3.64 -6.09
C GLY A 23 -8.58 -4.07 -6.72
N ALA A 24 -8.25 -5.35 -6.63
CA ALA A 24 -7.08 -5.91 -7.31
C ALA A 24 -7.41 -7.32 -7.81
N VAL A 25 -7.15 -7.57 -9.09
CA VAL A 25 -7.40 -8.87 -9.73
C VAL A 25 -6.23 -9.23 -10.63
N PHE A 26 -6.01 -10.54 -10.81
CA PHE A 26 -5.09 -11.01 -11.85
C PHE A 26 -5.65 -10.69 -13.23
N ASP A 27 -4.89 -9.95 -14.03
CA ASP A 27 -5.19 -9.68 -15.45
C ASP A 27 -4.54 -10.76 -16.33
N SER A 28 -3.39 -11.29 -15.90
CA SER A 28 -2.68 -12.45 -16.45
C SER A 28 -1.81 -13.10 -15.35
N ASN A 29 -1.05 -14.17 -15.67
CA ASN A 29 -0.16 -14.82 -14.69
C ASN A 29 0.99 -13.91 -14.19
N ASP A 30 1.35 -12.93 -15.02
CA ASP A 30 2.47 -12.00 -14.87
C ASP A 30 2.02 -10.56 -14.64
N ALA A 31 0.72 -10.31 -14.41
CA ALA A 31 0.24 -8.95 -14.13
C ALA A 31 -1.08 -8.94 -13.38
N ILE A 32 -1.27 -7.86 -12.62
CA ILE A 32 -2.54 -7.53 -11.98
C ILE A 32 -3.09 -6.23 -12.55
N ARG A 33 -4.42 -6.13 -12.51
CA ARG A 33 -5.16 -4.88 -12.66
C ARG A 33 -5.54 -4.41 -11.26
N VAL A 34 -5.15 -3.18 -10.94
CA VAL A 34 -5.54 -2.51 -9.70
C VAL A 34 -6.43 -1.34 -10.03
N GLU A 35 -7.56 -1.25 -9.33
CA GLU A 35 -8.53 -0.17 -9.41
C GLU A 35 -8.62 0.48 -8.04
N ALA A 36 -8.48 1.80 -7.98
CA ALA A 36 -8.59 2.53 -6.73
C ALA A 36 -9.43 3.80 -6.93
N GLY A 37 -10.53 3.85 -6.19
CA GLY A 37 -11.46 4.98 -6.14
C GLY A 37 -11.29 5.76 -4.84
N ILE A 38 -11.45 7.08 -4.93
CA ILE A 38 -11.47 7.95 -3.75
C ILE A 38 -12.94 8.22 -3.43
N GLY A 39 -13.40 7.74 -2.27
CA GLY A 39 -14.76 7.99 -1.80
C GLY A 39 -15.01 9.47 -1.49
N ALA A 40 -16.18 9.79 -0.92
CA ALA A 40 -16.57 11.17 -0.63
C ALA A 40 -15.49 11.92 0.18
N MET A 41 -14.81 12.87 -0.47
CA MET A 41 -13.78 13.67 0.17
C MET A 41 -14.41 14.62 1.20
N SER A 42 -13.88 14.63 2.43
CA SER A 42 -14.27 15.63 3.43
C SER A 42 -14.04 17.05 2.89
N ARG A 43 -15.01 17.95 3.14
CA ARG A 43 -14.88 19.38 2.82
C ARG A 43 -13.57 19.91 3.42
N GLY A 44 -12.66 20.41 2.57
CA GLY A 44 -11.33 20.91 2.96
C GLY A 44 -10.13 20.16 2.38
N LEU A 45 -10.34 19.01 1.72
CA LEU A 45 -9.27 18.26 1.03
C LEU A 45 -9.14 18.60 -0.46
N GLY A 46 -10.20 19.10 -1.10
CA GLY A 46 -10.26 19.31 -2.55
C GLY A 46 -9.27 20.33 -3.13
N SER A 47 -8.58 21.13 -2.31
CA SER A 47 -7.55 22.07 -2.75
C SER A 47 -6.12 21.61 -2.43
N LYS A 48 -5.94 20.43 -1.82
CA LYS A 48 -4.63 19.91 -1.46
C LYS A 48 -4.00 19.17 -2.66
N PRO A 49 -2.67 19.22 -2.81
CA PRO A 49 -1.97 18.42 -3.81
C PRO A 49 -1.87 16.97 -3.30
N LEU A 50 -2.92 16.19 -3.52
CA LEU A 50 -3.00 14.80 -3.08
C LEU A 50 -2.61 13.86 -4.22
N GLU A 51 -1.83 12.83 -3.90
CA GLU A 51 -1.52 11.73 -4.82
C GLU A 51 -1.97 10.40 -4.24
N LEU A 52 -2.58 9.57 -5.10
CA LEU A 52 -2.97 8.21 -4.78
C LEU A 52 -1.84 7.26 -5.19
N TRP A 53 -1.36 6.50 -4.21
CA TRP A 53 -0.31 5.52 -4.38
C TRP A 53 -0.87 4.12 -4.22
N VAL A 54 -0.30 3.18 -4.98
CA VAL A 54 -0.54 1.75 -4.85
C VAL A 54 0.78 1.03 -4.64
N ALA A 55 0.79 0.11 -3.68
CA ALA A 55 1.92 -0.77 -3.41
C ALA A 55 1.50 -2.23 -3.59
N VAL A 56 2.31 -3.00 -4.31
CA VAL A 56 2.26 -4.47 -4.25
C VAL A 56 3.14 -4.91 -3.10
N VAL A 57 2.58 -5.74 -2.23
CA VAL A 57 3.16 -6.09 -0.95
C VAL A 57 3.23 -7.61 -0.83
N GLU A 58 4.39 -8.14 -0.45
CA GLU A 58 4.60 -9.57 -0.19
C GLU A 58 4.83 -9.83 1.30
N SER A 59 4.14 -10.83 1.84
CA SER A 59 4.30 -11.27 3.24
C SER A 59 5.02 -12.62 3.34
N GLU A 60 5.46 -12.97 4.54
CA GLU A 60 6.18 -14.20 4.84
C GLU A 60 7.45 -14.43 4.00
N LEU A 61 8.12 -13.35 3.62
CA LEU A 61 9.39 -13.43 2.90
C LEU A 61 10.47 -13.93 3.84
N THR A 62 11.04 -15.09 3.50
CA THR A 62 12.09 -15.73 4.29
C THR A 62 13.42 -15.61 3.57
N THR A 63 14.42 -14.99 4.22
CA THR A 63 15.73 -14.74 3.63
C THR A 63 16.84 -15.32 4.52
N PRO A 64 17.54 -16.38 4.07
CA PRO A 64 18.73 -16.85 4.77
C PRO A 64 19.89 -15.88 4.54
N VAL A 65 20.45 -15.32 5.61
CA VAL A 65 21.56 -14.36 5.51
C VAL A 65 22.88 -15.07 5.82
N GLY A 66 23.67 -15.32 4.78
CA GLY A 66 24.91 -16.07 4.91
C GLY A 66 26.08 -15.30 5.52
N ARG A 67 26.08 -13.96 5.46
CA ARG A 67 27.20 -13.09 5.89
C ARG A 67 26.71 -11.70 6.32
N GLY A 68 27.54 -10.95 7.06
CA GLY A 68 27.25 -9.58 7.52
C GLY A 68 26.66 -9.50 8.93
N GLU A 69 26.09 -8.35 9.29
CA GLU A 69 25.53 -8.10 10.63
C GLU A 69 24.43 -9.10 11.03
N ASN A 70 23.68 -9.59 10.04
CA ASN A 70 22.64 -10.60 10.22
C ASN A 70 23.10 -12.02 9.86
N ALA A 71 24.42 -12.27 9.77
CA ALA A 71 24.97 -13.58 9.40
C ALA A 71 24.40 -14.72 10.27
N SER A 72 24.20 -15.87 9.63
CA SER A 72 23.69 -17.10 10.25
C SER A 72 22.27 -16.98 10.80
N LYS A 73 21.55 -15.88 10.50
CA LYS A 73 20.13 -15.72 10.81
C LYS A 73 19.29 -15.95 9.56
N THR A 74 18.07 -16.43 9.80
CA THR A 74 16.99 -16.41 8.81
C THR A 74 16.09 -15.25 9.14
N LEU A 75 16.01 -14.27 8.24
CA LEU A 75 15.08 -13.14 8.38
C LEU A 75 13.70 -13.56 7.89
N ARG A 76 12.68 -13.18 8.64
CA ARG A 76 11.27 -13.32 8.25
C ARG A 76 10.69 -11.91 8.20
N ASN A 77 10.30 -11.49 7.01
CA ASN A 77 9.76 -10.15 6.78
C ASN A 77 8.32 -10.26 6.29
N ASP A 78 7.46 -9.43 6.87
CA ASP A 78 6.09 -9.25 6.43
C ASP A 78 5.92 -7.86 5.83
N ARG A 79 4.96 -7.75 4.92
CA ARG A 79 4.60 -6.51 4.23
C ARG A 79 5.76 -5.83 3.51
N VAL A 80 6.57 -6.63 2.80
CA VAL A 80 7.65 -6.13 1.94
C VAL A 80 7.06 -5.49 0.68
N VAL A 81 7.30 -4.20 0.47
CA VAL A 81 6.90 -3.50 -0.75
C VAL A 81 7.75 -3.99 -1.92
N ARG A 82 7.11 -4.58 -2.92
CA ARG A 82 7.72 -5.07 -4.16
C ARG A 82 7.64 -4.06 -5.29
N CYS A 83 6.56 -3.30 -5.33
CA CYS A 83 6.31 -2.28 -6.32
C CYS A 83 5.56 -1.12 -5.65
N LEU A 84 5.85 0.12 -6.05
CA LEU A 84 5.15 1.33 -5.60
C LEU A 84 4.90 2.20 -6.81
N GLU A 85 3.62 2.37 -7.16
CA GLU A 85 3.18 3.12 -8.33
C GLU A 85 2.24 4.26 -7.92
N ARG A 86 2.33 5.36 -8.64
CA ARG A 86 1.38 6.46 -8.51
C ARG A 86 0.25 6.26 -9.51
N ILE A 87 -1.00 6.39 -9.05
CA ILE A 87 -2.16 6.42 -9.94
C ILE A 87 -2.34 7.88 -10.44
N PRO A 88 -2.34 8.11 -11.76
CA PRO A 88 -2.35 9.46 -12.33
C PRO A 88 -3.67 10.22 -12.10
N GLU A 89 -4.80 9.52 -12.05
CA GLU A 89 -6.14 10.09 -11.85
C GLU A 89 -6.97 9.18 -10.94
N SER A 90 -7.80 9.76 -10.07
CA SER A 90 -8.80 9.00 -9.30
C SER A 90 -9.73 8.26 -10.26
N ASP A 91 -9.95 6.96 -10.04
CA ASP A 91 -10.74 6.04 -10.89
C ASP A 91 -10.00 5.42 -12.10
N ALA A 92 -8.68 5.59 -12.20
CA ALA A 92 -7.88 4.89 -13.20
C ALA A 92 -7.49 3.47 -12.76
N ALA A 93 -7.66 2.50 -13.66
CA ALA A 93 -7.09 1.18 -13.51
C ALA A 93 -5.61 1.19 -13.93
N VAL A 94 -4.73 0.67 -13.10
CA VAL A 94 -3.30 0.51 -13.42
C VAL A 94 -2.97 -0.97 -13.56
N ARG A 95 -2.29 -1.32 -14.66
CA ARG A 95 -1.72 -2.66 -14.84
C ARG A 95 -0.32 -2.69 -14.23
N ILE A 96 -0.11 -3.57 -13.25
CA ILE A 96 1.17 -3.73 -12.57
C ILE A 96 1.76 -5.10 -12.95
N PRO A 97 2.93 -5.14 -13.63
CA PRO A 97 3.65 -6.38 -13.88
C PRO A 97 4.08 -7.05 -12.57
N LEU A 98 4.05 -8.37 -12.55
CA LEU A 98 4.47 -9.18 -11.43
C LEU A 98 5.68 -10.02 -11.82
N GLU A 99 6.78 -9.90 -11.07
CA GLU A 99 7.98 -10.73 -11.31
C GLU A 99 7.74 -12.19 -10.94
N GLU A 100 8.39 -13.13 -11.63
CA GLU A 100 8.17 -14.57 -11.46
C GLU A 100 8.50 -15.05 -10.03
N GLU A 101 9.48 -14.43 -9.39
CA GLU A 101 9.99 -14.82 -8.08
C GLU A 101 9.05 -14.45 -6.92
N TRP A 102 8.05 -13.60 -7.15
CA TRP A 102 7.14 -13.19 -6.05
C TRP A 102 6.07 -14.24 -5.81
N ARG A 103 5.90 -14.63 -4.54
CA ARG A 103 4.96 -15.66 -4.12
C ARG A 103 3.52 -15.15 -4.22
N ARG A 104 2.82 -15.56 -5.28
CA ARG A 104 1.45 -15.09 -5.60
C ARG A 104 0.45 -15.28 -4.45
N ASP A 105 0.57 -16.39 -3.70
CA ASP A 105 -0.25 -16.71 -2.53
C ASP A 105 -0.02 -15.79 -1.33
N ARG A 106 1.01 -14.93 -1.39
CA ARG A 106 1.42 -14.01 -0.32
C ARG A 106 1.40 -12.55 -0.73
N LEU A 107 0.83 -12.25 -1.90
CA LEU A 107 0.67 -10.89 -2.38
C LEU A 107 -0.58 -10.22 -1.81
N SER A 108 -0.47 -8.93 -1.55
CA SER A 108 -1.57 -8.03 -1.23
C SER A 108 -1.31 -6.72 -1.95
N VAL A 109 -2.37 -5.94 -2.15
CA VAL A 109 -2.28 -4.59 -2.71
C VAL A 109 -2.72 -3.62 -1.64
N ALA A 110 -1.88 -2.63 -1.34
CA ALA A 110 -2.22 -1.52 -0.47
C ALA A 110 -2.32 -0.24 -1.29
N ALA A 111 -3.27 0.63 -0.94
CA ALA A 111 -3.39 1.95 -1.53
C ALA A 111 -3.43 3.01 -0.44
N PHE A 112 -2.88 4.20 -0.71
CA PHE A 112 -2.93 5.32 0.22
C PHE A 112 -2.95 6.67 -0.49
N LEU A 113 -3.69 7.62 0.08
CA LEU A 113 -3.80 9.00 -0.41
C LEU A 113 -2.91 9.92 0.42
N GLN A 114 -1.92 10.54 -0.22
CA GLN A 114 -0.86 11.31 0.46
C GLN A 114 -0.81 12.77 -0.01
N ASP A 115 -0.60 13.69 0.93
CA ASP A 115 -0.23 15.07 0.65
C ASP A 115 1.21 15.17 0.11
N MET A 116 1.39 15.73 -1.08
CA MET A 116 2.71 15.85 -1.70
C MET A 116 3.68 16.79 -0.97
N LYS A 117 3.17 17.73 -0.19
CA LYS A 117 4.00 18.71 0.51
C LYS A 117 4.33 18.25 1.92
N THR A 118 3.34 17.68 2.61
CA THR A 118 3.49 17.31 4.03
C THR A 118 3.74 15.83 4.26
N LEU A 119 3.63 15.00 3.21
CA LEU A 119 3.70 13.54 3.25
C LEU A 119 2.64 12.88 4.14
N ARG A 120 1.64 13.66 4.58
CA ARG A 120 0.55 13.16 5.42
C ARG A 120 -0.34 12.23 4.61
N VAL A 121 -0.60 11.04 5.14
CA VAL A 121 -1.59 10.11 4.61
C VAL A 121 -2.98 10.44 5.17
N TYR A 122 -3.98 10.59 4.31
CA TYR A 122 -5.38 10.88 4.67
C TYR A 122 -6.30 9.67 4.59
N GLY A 123 -5.91 8.66 3.83
CA GLY A 123 -6.67 7.42 3.66
C GLY A 123 -5.73 6.30 3.26
N ALA A 124 -6.07 5.08 3.67
CA ALA A 124 -5.38 3.87 3.26
C ALA A 124 -6.37 2.70 3.22
N ALA A 125 -6.14 1.78 2.30
CA ALA A 125 -6.86 0.51 2.17
C ALA A 125 -5.88 -0.60 1.77
N GLU A 126 -6.24 -1.84 2.08
CA GLU A 126 -5.48 -3.03 1.66
C GLU A 126 -6.48 -4.12 1.26
N VAL A 127 -6.17 -4.83 0.18
CA VAL A 127 -6.88 -6.05 -0.22
C VAL A 127 -5.89 -7.18 -0.46
N PRO A 128 -6.18 -8.41 -0.01
CA PRO A 128 -5.39 -9.56 -0.42
C PRO A 128 -5.56 -9.77 -1.93
N LEU A 129 -4.48 -10.16 -2.60
CA LEU A 129 -4.57 -10.56 -4.00
C LEU A 129 -5.07 -12.01 -4.02
N ALA A 130 -6.39 -12.18 -4.04
CA ALA A 130 -7.00 -13.49 -4.01
C ALA A 130 -6.55 -14.33 -5.22
N ARG A 131 -6.01 -15.52 -4.95
CA ARG A 131 -5.86 -16.59 -5.92
C ARG A 131 -6.50 -17.86 -5.38
#